data_AF-A0A7C7QC47-F1
#
_entry.id   AF-A0A7C7QC47-F1
#
_cell.length_a   1.000
_cell.length_b   1.000
_cell.length_c   1.000
_cell.angle_alpha   90.00
_cell.angle_beta   90.00
_cell.angle_gamma   90.00
#
_symmetry.space_group_name_H-M   'P 1'
#
loop_
_entity.id
_entity.type
_entity.pdbx_description
1 polymer ?
#
loop_
_entity_poly.entity_id
_entity_poly.type
_entity_poly.pdbx_seq_one_letter_code
_entity_poly.pdbx_strand_id
1 'polypeptide(L)'
;RKGIDKVEDETLIKADIATKAVKQIEDLIAKLTADKLGEKKAKRLAETLAGGVWTHDYPITVEKLRELGLPVTIGVPPEVYELMELYPQPSQARPTVEFIPTPHYPPTPTRRAEGRK
;
A
#
# COMPACT_ATOMS: atom_id res chain seq x y z
N ARG A 1 -28.52 9.90 3.74
CA ARG A 1 -28.22 9.41 2.38
C ARG A 1 -28.98 10.27 1.38
N LYS A 2 -28.33 10.74 0.30
CA LYS A 2 -29.04 11.33 -0.84
C LYS A 2 -29.90 10.23 -1.48
N GLY A 3 -31.12 10.53 -1.92
CA GLY A 3 -31.95 9.57 -2.67
C GLY A 3 -31.30 9.24 -4.02
N ILE A 4 -31.59 8.06 -4.59
CA ILE A 4 -31.01 7.58 -5.86
C ILE A 4 -31.17 8.63 -6.97
N ASP A 5 -32.34 9.26 -7.03
CA ASP A 5 -32.69 10.29 -8.03
C ASP A 5 -31.88 11.59 -7.94
N LYS A 6 -31.10 11.77 -6.86
CA LYS A 6 -30.29 12.96 -6.61
C LYS A 6 -28.79 12.69 -6.79
N VAL A 7 -28.42 11.46 -7.13
CA VAL A 7 -27.02 11.02 -7.30
C VAL A 7 -26.76 10.86 -8.80
N GLU A 8 -25.59 11.29 -9.26
CA GLU A 8 -25.18 11.13 -10.66
C GLU A 8 -24.97 9.64 -10.98
N ASP A 9 -25.32 9.20 -12.19
CA ASP A 9 -25.18 7.80 -12.62
C ASP A 9 -23.75 7.26 -12.45
N GLU A 10 -22.74 8.10 -12.72
CA GLU A 10 -21.33 7.74 -12.53
C GLU A 10 -21.03 7.40 -11.06
N THR A 11 -21.66 8.11 -10.11
CA THR A 11 -21.50 7.84 -8.68
C THR A 11 -22.16 6.52 -8.28
N LEU A 12 -23.29 6.17 -8.91
CA LEU A 12 -23.94 4.86 -8.70
C LEU A 12 -23.07 3.71 -9.21
N ILE A 13 -22.47 3.88 -10.40
CA ILE A 13 -21.52 2.91 -10.96
C ILE A 13 -20.30 2.75 -10.04
N LYS A 14 -19.71 3.86 -9.58
CA LYS A 14 -18.57 3.82 -8.64
C LYS A 14 -18.94 3.14 -7.33
N ALA A 15 -20.15 3.36 -6.81
CA ALA A 15 -20.62 2.71 -5.59
C ALA A 15 -20.74 1.18 -5.75
N ASP A 16 -21.24 0.71 -6.90
CA ASP A 16 -21.31 -0.72 -7.23
C ASP A 16 -19.90 -1.33 -7.37
N ILE A 17 -18.99 -0.65 -8.07
CA ILE A 17 -17.59 -1.08 -8.19
C ILE A 17 -16.93 -1.16 -6.81
N ALA A 18 -17.11 -0.14 -5.97
CA ALA A 18 -16.55 -0.10 -4.62
C ALA A 18 -17.09 -1.25 -3.77
N THR A 19 -18.39 -1.55 -3.85
CA THR A 19 -19.01 -2.66 -3.11
C THR A 19 -18.41 -4.01 -3.51
N LYS A 20 -18.19 -4.23 -4.81
CA LYS A 20 -17.53 -5.45 -5.31
C LYS A 20 -16.07 -5.53 -4.87
N ALA A 21 -15.34 -4.42 -4.94
CA ALA A 21 -13.94 -4.37 -4.53
C ALA A 21 -13.77 -4.70 -3.04
N VAL A 22 -14.60 -4.14 -2.16
CA VAL A 22 -14.59 -4.46 -0.72
C VAL A 22 -14.82 -5.96 -0.51
N LYS A 23 -15.86 -6.53 -1.14
CA LYS A 23 -16.16 -7.96 -1.02
C LYS A 23 -15.02 -8.86 -1.50
N GLN A 24 -14.37 -8.50 -2.61
CA GLN A 24 -13.21 -9.24 -3.12
C GLN A 24 -12.03 -9.23 -2.15
N ILE A 25 -11.77 -8.09 -1.49
CA ILE A 25 -10.73 -7.98 -0.47
C ILE A 25 -11.11 -8.80 0.77
N GLU A 26 -12.37 -8.74 1.21
CA GLU A 26 -12.85 -9.56 2.34
C GLU A 26 -12.66 -11.06 2.07
N ASP A 27 -13.09 -11.54 0.90
CA ASP A 27 -12.95 -12.95 0.50
C ASP A 27 -11.48 -13.37 0.44
N LEU A 28 -10.59 -12.50 -0.06
CA LEU A 28 -9.16 -12.76 -0.11
C LEU A 28 -8.55 -12.87 1.30
N ILE A 29 -8.83 -11.92 2.19
CA ILE A 29 -8.31 -11.93 3.56
C ILE A 29 -8.81 -13.16 4.32
N ALA A 30 -10.10 -13.48 4.19
CA ALA A 30 -10.67 -14.67 4.81
C ALA A 30 -9.97 -15.94 4.31
N LYS A 31 -9.75 -16.07 3.00
CA LYS A 31 -9.05 -17.23 2.41
C LYS A 31 -7.61 -17.36 2.91
N LEU A 32 -6.87 -16.25 3.04
CA LEU A 32 -5.47 -16.26 3.48
C LEU A 32 -5.29 -16.59 4.98
N THR A 33 -6.33 -16.37 5.78
CA THR A 33 -6.23 -16.44 7.24
C THR A 33 -7.06 -17.56 7.87
N ALA A 34 -7.97 -18.17 7.11
CA ALA A 34 -8.84 -19.26 7.57
C ALA A 34 -8.05 -20.43 8.17
N ASP A 35 -6.96 -20.84 7.52
CA ASP A 35 -6.15 -21.99 7.92
C ASP A 35 -5.52 -21.81 9.31
N LYS A 36 -5.19 -20.56 9.67
CA LYS A 36 -4.49 -20.23 10.92
C LYS A 36 -5.44 -19.78 12.04
N LEU A 37 -6.52 -19.08 11.71
CA LEU A 37 -7.41 -18.45 12.69
C LEU A 37 -8.77 -19.17 12.83
N GLY A 38 -9.11 -20.03 11.87
CA GLY A 38 -10.45 -20.60 11.71
C GLY A 38 -11.41 -19.65 11.00
N GLU A 39 -12.39 -20.21 10.28
CA GLU A 39 -13.29 -19.45 9.39
C GLU A 39 -13.99 -18.26 10.06
N LYS A 40 -14.50 -18.45 11.29
CA LYS A 40 -15.26 -17.41 11.98
C LYS A 40 -14.41 -16.19 12.33
N LYS A 41 -13.18 -16.42 12.79
CA LYS A 41 -12.25 -15.32 13.11
C LYS A 41 -11.69 -14.68 11.84
N ALA A 42 -11.40 -15.48 10.81
CA ALA A 42 -10.94 -14.99 9.52
C ALA A 42 -11.96 -14.05 8.86
N LYS A 43 -13.25 -14.41 8.87
CA LYS A 43 -14.33 -13.52 8.36
C LYS A 43 -14.42 -12.20 9.12
N ARG A 44 -14.43 -12.24 10.46
CA ARG A 44 -14.46 -11.03 11.28
C ARG A 44 -13.25 -10.13 11.05
N LEU A 45 -12.07 -10.73 10.89
CA LEU A 45 -10.83 -10.01 10.58
C LEU A 45 -10.93 -9.32 9.21
N ALA A 46 -11.42 -10.05 8.20
CA ALA A 46 -11.63 -9.54 6.85
C ALA A 46 -12.57 -8.33 6.82
N GLU A 47 -13.73 -8.44 7.46
CA GLU A 47 -14.70 -7.33 7.60
C GLU A 47 -14.06 -6.11 8.27
N THR A 48 -13.23 -6.33 9.30
CA THR A 48 -12.61 -5.23 10.05
C THR A 48 -11.53 -4.52 9.21
N LEU A 49 -10.69 -5.26 8.50
CA LEU A 49 -9.61 -4.69 7.70
C LEU A 49 -10.12 -4.04 6.39
N ALA A 50 -11.15 -4.60 5.76
CA ALA A 50 -11.68 -4.10 4.49
C ALA A 50 -12.83 -3.08 4.66
N GLY A 51 -13.55 -3.12 5.79
CA GLY A 51 -14.76 -2.33 6.04
C GLY A 51 -14.54 -0.84 6.32
N GLY A 52 -13.32 -0.33 6.17
CA GLY A 52 -13.01 1.09 6.33
C GLY A 52 -12.97 1.56 7.79
N VAL A 53 -12.64 0.67 8.73
CA VAL A 53 -12.42 1.03 10.14
C VAL A 53 -11.24 2.00 10.30
N TRP A 54 -10.25 1.89 9.41
CA TRP A 54 -9.06 2.73 9.39
C TRP A 54 -8.84 3.33 8.00
N THR A 55 -8.18 4.49 7.99
CA THR A 55 -7.65 5.08 6.76
C THR A 55 -6.36 4.37 6.34
N HIS A 56 -6.00 4.48 5.06
CA HIS A 56 -4.83 3.80 4.49
C HIS A 56 -3.49 4.14 5.15
N ASP A 57 -3.42 5.29 5.81
CA ASP A 57 -2.24 5.84 6.46
C ASP A 57 -2.23 5.63 7.98
N TYR A 58 -3.30 5.04 8.55
CA TYR A 58 -3.36 4.79 9.98
C TYR A 58 -2.53 3.55 10.34
N PRO A 59 -1.46 3.69 11.14
CA PRO A 59 -0.64 2.55 11.54
C PRO A 59 -1.40 1.66 12.52
N ILE A 60 -1.49 0.37 12.21
CA ILE A 60 -2.08 -0.63 13.10
C ILE A 60 -0.98 -1.14 14.05
N THR A 61 -1.10 -0.82 15.34
CA THR A 61 -0.09 -1.19 16.34
C THR A 61 -0.15 -2.67 16.72
N VAL A 62 0.90 -3.15 17.40
CA VAL A 62 0.99 -4.55 17.87
C VAL A 62 -0.16 -4.89 18.81
N GLU A 63 -0.52 -3.99 19.71
CA GLU A 63 -1.64 -4.15 20.63
C GLU A 63 -2.93 -4.36 19.85
N LYS A 64 -3.14 -3.56 18.80
CA LYS A 64 -4.34 -3.66 17.97
C LYS A 64 -4.40 -4.95 17.17
N LEU A 65 -3.28 -5.40 16.61
CA LEU A 65 -3.20 -6.69 15.93
C LEU A 65 -3.49 -7.87 16.88
N ARG A 66 -3.03 -7.78 18.13
CA ARG A 66 -3.33 -8.79 19.17
C ARG A 66 -4.81 -8.78 19.56
N GLU A 67 -5.44 -7.62 19.69
CA GLU A 67 -6.90 -7.49 19.90
C GLU A 67 -7.70 -8.14 18.77
N LEU A 68 -7.20 -8.06 17.53
CA LEU A 68 -7.80 -8.72 16.36
C LEU A 68 -7.57 -10.24 16.34
N GLY A 69 -6.80 -10.77 17.28
CA GLY A 69 -6.52 -12.20 17.40
C GLY A 69 -5.44 -12.72 16.45
N LEU A 70 -4.60 -11.83 15.91
CA LEU A 70 -3.48 -12.22 15.07
C LEU A 70 -2.28 -12.67 15.92
N PRO A 71 -1.56 -13.73 15.50
CA PRO A 71 -0.29 -14.08 16.12
C PRO A 71 0.77 -13.07 15.71
N VAL A 72 1.21 -12.21 16.64
CA VAL A 72 2.21 -11.17 16.38
C VAL A 72 3.52 -11.51 17.07
N THR A 73 4.57 -11.67 16.26
CA THR A 73 5.96 -11.72 16.71
C THR A 73 6.56 -10.33 16.60
N ILE A 74 7.20 -9.85 17.67
CA ILE A 74 7.87 -8.55 17.70
C ILE A 74 9.36 -8.77 17.50
N GLY A 75 9.98 -7.89 16.71
CA GLY A 75 11.40 -7.96 16.40
C GLY A 75 11.68 -8.89 15.23
N VAL A 76 12.93 -8.90 14.82
CA VAL A 76 13.44 -9.72 13.73
C VAL A 76 14.06 -10.98 14.35
N PRO A 77 13.71 -12.20 13.90
CA PRO A 77 14.29 -13.43 14.43
C PRO A 77 15.83 -13.45 14.28
N PRO A 78 16.58 -13.99 15.26
CA PRO A 78 18.05 -14.09 15.21
C PRO A 78 18.57 -14.70 13.90
N GLU A 79 17.87 -15.69 13.36
CA GLU A 79 18.23 -16.41 12.13
C GLU A 79 18.27 -15.49 10.90
N VAL A 80 17.50 -14.40 10.91
CA VAL A 80 17.54 -13.38 9.85
C VAL A 80 18.84 -12.57 9.93
N TYR A 81 19.32 -12.26 11.14
CA TYR A 81 20.60 -11.60 11.32
C TYR A 81 21.77 -12.51 10.93
N GLU A 82 21.70 -13.79 11.31
CA GLU A 82 22.67 -14.81 10.89
C GLU A 82 22.74 -14.91 9.35
N LEU A 83 21.58 -14.86 8.67
CA LEU A 83 21.52 -14.82 7.21
C LEU A 83 22.18 -13.55 6.65
N MET A 84 21.97 -12.39 7.26
CA MET A 84 22.57 -11.12 6.81
C MET A 84 24.09 -11.11 6.94
N GLU A 85 24.65 -11.76 7.96
CA GLU A 85 26.10 -11.89 8.14
C GLU A 85 26.78 -12.64 6.98
N LEU A 86 26.05 -13.53 6.30
CA LEU A 86 26.55 -14.25 5.12
C LEU A 86 26.65 -13.38 3.86
N TYR A 87 25.96 -12.23 3.83
CA TYR A 87 25.91 -11.33 2.68
C TYR A 87 26.28 -9.90 3.10
N PRO A 88 27.55 -9.66 3.49
CA PRO A 88 27.98 -8.32 3.86
C PRO A 88 27.76 -7.37 2.67
N GLN A 89 27.06 -6.27 2.91
CA GLN A 89 26.87 -5.25 1.89
C GLN A 89 28.26 -4.72 1.49
N PRO A 90 28.60 -4.71 0.18
CA PRO A 90 29.86 -4.12 -0.25
C PRO A 90 29.88 -2.66 0.20
N SER A 91 31.02 -2.21 0.72
CA SER A 91 31.19 -0.80 1.06
C SER A 91 30.95 0.03 -0.21
N GLN A 92 29.81 0.72 -0.25
CA GLN A 92 29.46 1.62 -1.34
C GLN A 92 30.49 2.76 -1.36
N ALA A 93 31.53 2.61 -2.18
CA ALA A 93 32.45 3.70 -2.47
C ALA A 93 31.83 4.75 -3.41
N ARG A 94 30.63 4.48 -3.96
CA ARG A 94 29.92 5.35 -4.88
C ARG A 94 28.41 5.32 -4.58
N PRO A 95 27.74 6.47 -4.42
CA PRO A 95 26.29 6.51 -4.35
C PRO A 95 25.69 5.92 -5.63
N THR A 96 24.78 4.95 -5.51
CA THR A 96 24.06 4.37 -6.67
C THR A 96 23.01 5.34 -7.23
N VAL A 97 22.65 6.36 -6.45
CA VAL A 97 21.73 7.44 -6.82
C VAL A 97 22.49 8.75 -6.70
N GLU A 98 22.78 9.39 -7.83
CA GLU A 98 23.24 10.77 -7.85
C GLU A 98 22.03 11.67 -7.62
N PHE A 99 21.90 12.20 -6.39
CA PHE A 99 20.87 13.18 -6.09
C PHE A 99 21.27 14.51 -6.74
N ILE A 100 20.62 14.87 -7.84
CA ILE A 100 20.76 16.18 -8.49
C ILE A 100 19.73 17.12 -7.84
N PRO A 101 20.14 18.11 -7.03
CA PRO A 101 19.22 18.96 -6.27
C PRO A 101 18.44 19.96 -7.11
N THR A 102 18.76 20.11 -8.40
CA THR A 102 18.15 21.09 -9.29
C THR A 102 17.38 20.42 -10.43
N PRO A 103 16.15 20.85 -10.74
CA PRO A 103 15.41 20.33 -11.89
C PRO A 103 16.19 20.54 -13.19
N HIS A 104 16.32 19.49 -14.00
CA HIS A 104 16.81 19.62 -15.37
C HIS A 104 15.83 20.46 -16.19
N TYR A 105 16.15 21.72 -16.43
CA TYR A 105 15.48 22.49 -17.47
C TYR A 105 16.02 22.01 -18.82
N PRO A 106 15.16 21.55 -19.75
CA PRO A 106 15.60 21.27 -21.11
C PRO A 106 16.22 22.55 -21.70
N PRO A 107 17.33 22.45 -22.45
CA PRO A 107 17.93 23.61 -23.06
C PRO A 107 16.90 24.29 -23.96
N THR A 108 16.63 25.58 -23.70
CA THR A 108 15.78 26.41 -24.56
C THR A 108 16.31 26.32 -25.99
N PRO A 109 15.49 25.95 -26.99
CA PRO A 109 15.93 25.92 -28.37
C PRO A 109 16.44 27.31 -28.73
N THR A 110 17.74 27.42 -29.02
CA THR A 110 18.31 28.64 -29.58
C THR A 110 17.67 28.82 -30.95
N ARG A 111 16.74 29.76 -31.07
CA ARG A 111 16.21 30.19 -32.36
C ARG A 111 17.41 30.75 -33.13
N ARG A 112 17.94 29.98 -34.08
CA ARG A 112 18.94 30.48 -35.03
C ARG A 112 18.43 31.81 -35.56
N ALA A 113 19.20 32.88 -35.34
CA ALA A 113 18.93 34.15 -35.96
C ALA A 113 19.01 33.92 -37.48
N GLU A 114 17.85 33.84 -38.12
CA GLU A 114 17.75 33.88 -39.58
C GLU A 114 18.31 35.24 -40.01
N GLY A 115 19.41 35.17 -40.75
CA GLY A 115 20.08 36.34 -41.28
C GLY A 115 19.10 37.15 -42.13
N ARG A 116 18.93 38.43 -41.77
CA ARG A 116 18.45 39.43 -42.71
C ARG A 116 19.65 40.01 -43.45
N LYS A 117 19.60 39.87 -44.77
CA LYS A 117 20.41 40.58 -45.76
C LYS A 117 20.32 42.09 -45.56
#